data_AF-A0AAU3AIS7-F1
#
_entry.id   AF-A0AAU3AIS7-F1
#
_cell.length_a   1.000
_cell.length_b   1.000
_cell.length_c   1.000
_cell.angle_alpha   90.00
_cell.angle_beta   90.00
_cell.angle_gamma   90.00
#
_symmetry.space_group_name_H-M   'P 1'
#
loop_
_entity.id
_entity.type
_entity.pdbx_description
1 polymer ?
#
loop_
_entity_poly.entity_id
_entity_poly.type
_entity_poly.pdbx_seq_one_letter_code
_entity_poly.pdbx_strand_id
1 'polypeptide(L)'
;MSVVDTQQAMRARVRAKLAHQLQEEEPSLPWLSDTEPLAPAGVDSVQLISVVGQLEQELGVALPDDAVLESASISSLATALTRGERR
;
A
#
# COMPACT_ATOMS: atom_id res chain seq x y z
N MET A 1 3.54 -17.24 13.11
CA MET A 1 2.99 -16.47 11.97
C MET A 1 3.77 -16.85 10.74
N SER A 2 3.09 -17.41 9.74
CA SER A 2 3.71 -17.78 8.47
C SER A 2 3.94 -16.51 7.63
N VAL A 3 4.95 -16.50 6.76
CA VAL A 3 5.27 -15.36 5.86
C VAL A 3 4.05 -14.93 5.03
N VAL A 4 3.18 -15.89 4.67
CA VAL A 4 1.92 -15.65 3.96
C VAL A 4 0.94 -14.81 4.78
N ASP A 5 0.84 -15.06 6.09
CA ASP A 5 -0.04 -14.31 6.99
C ASP A 5 0.40 -12.84 7.09
N THR A 6 1.71 -12.61 7.16
CA THR A 6 2.29 -11.25 7.20
C THR A 6 2.01 -10.49 5.90
N GLN A 7 2.18 -11.14 4.74
CA GLN A 7 1.92 -10.52 3.45
C GLN A 7 0.43 -10.21 3.25
N GLN A 8 -0.48 -11.07 3.71
CA GLN A 8 -1.92 -10.83 3.64
C GLN A 8 -2.33 -9.69 4.58
N ALA A 9 -1.81 -9.66 5.80
CA ALA A 9 -2.05 -8.57 6.74
C ALA A 9 -1.55 -7.21 6.19
N MET A 10 -0.38 -7.19 5.56
CA MET A 10 0.16 -5.96 4.96
C MET A 10 -0.70 -5.47 3.80
N ARG A 11 -1.17 -6.37 2.92
CA ARG A 11 -2.11 -6.01 1.84
C ARG A 11 -3.41 -5.42 2.39
N ALA A 12 -3.98 -6.02 3.43
CA ALA A 12 -5.18 -5.50 4.08
C ALA A 12 -4.97 -4.09 4.67
N ARG A 13 -3.79 -3.83 5.27
CA ARG A 13 -3.44 -2.49 5.77
C ARG A 13 -3.30 -1.46 4.66
N VAL A 14 -2.57 -1.80 3.59
CA VAL A 14 -2.42 -0.92 2.41
C VAL A 14 -3.80 -0.59 1.82
N ARG A 15 -4.65 -1.60 1.66
CA ARG A 15 -6.01 -1.46 1.14
C ARG A 15 -6.88 -0.56 2.01
N ALA A 16 -6.90 -0.78 3.32
CA ALA A 16 -7.64 0.07 4.25
C ALA A 16 -7.14 1.53 4.22
N LYS A 17 -5.83 1.74 4.06
CA LYS A 17 -5.25 3.09 3.97
C LYS A 17 -5.63 3.80 2.67
N LEU A 18 -5.61 3.08 1.56
CA LEU A 18 -6.09 3.58 0.27
C LEU A 18 -7.56 3.95 0.34
N ALA A 19 -8.41 3.10 0.92
CA ALA A 19 -9.84 3.39 1.09
C ALA A 19 -10.08 4.68 1.88
N HIS A 20 -9.36 4.85 2.99
CA HIS A 20 -9.40 6.09 3.77
C HIS A 20 -8.95 7.31 2.96
N GLN A 21 -7.89 7.18 2.16
CA GLN A 21 -7.39 8.27 1.32
C GLN A 21 -8.37 8.64 0.19
N LEU A 22 -9.06 7.65 -0.38
CA LEU A 22 -10.08 7.82 -1.41
C LEU A 22 -11.45 8.24 -0.83
N GLN A 23 -11.57 8.35 0.49
CA GLN A 23 -12.81 8.64 1.20
C GLN A 23 -13.92 7.61 0.92
N GLU A 24 -13.52 6.37 0.66
CA GLU A 24 -14.44 5.26 0.46
C GLU A 24 -15.00 4.80 1.80
N GLU A 25 -16.32 4.56 1.86
CA GLU A 25 -16.97 4.06 3.07
C GLU A 25 -16.59 2.61 3.36
N GLU A 26 -16.27 1.84 2.31
CA GLU A 26 -15.91 0.43 2.43
C GLU A 26 -14.38 0.21 2.34
N PRO A 27 -13.73 -0.28 3.42
CA PRO A 27 -12.28 -0.44 3.45
C PRO A 27 -11.76 -1.58 2.57
N SER A 28 -12.66 -2.46 2.09
CA SER A 28 -12.30 -3.61 1.27
C SER A 28 -12.17 -3.31 -0.22
N LEU A 29 -12.54 -2.13 -0.73
CA LEU A 29 -12.37 -1.74 -2.14
C LEU A 29 -12.61 -2.89 -3.14
N PRO A 30 -13.81 -3.48 -3.20
CA PRO A 30 -14.09 -4.72 -3.93
C PRO A 30 -13.89 -4.56 -5.45
N TRP A 31 -13.91 -3.32 -5.93
CA TRP A 31 -13.67 -2.92 -7.31
C TRP A 31 -12.18 -2.82 -7.67
N LEU A 32 -11.27 -2.94 -6.69
CA LEU A 32 -9.82 -2.84 -6.88
C LEU A 32 -9.13 -4.17 -6.57
N SER A 33 -8.49 -4.79 -7.56
CA SER A 33 -7.68 -5.98 -7.33
C SER A 33 -6.34 -5.65 -6.68
N ASP A 34 -5.81 -6.61 -5.91
CA ASP A 34 -4.51 -6.49 -5.25
C ASP A 34 -3.32 -6.37 -6.24
N THR A 35 -3.49 -6.83 -7.47
CA THR A 35 -2.44 -6.89 -8.50
C THR A 35 -2.65 -5.88 -9.63
N GLU A 36 -3.78 -5.16 -9.62
CA GLU A 36 -4.08 -4.19 -10.65
C GLU A 36 -3.35 -2.86 -10.40
N PRO A 37 -3.02 -2.12 -11.47
CA PRO A 37 -2.46 -0.79 -11.33
C PRO A 37 -3.41 0.16 -10.61
N LEU A 38 -2.88 0.95 -9.66
CA LEU A 38 -3.63 1.91 -8.85
C LEU A 38 -4.03 3.18 -9.64
N ALA A 39 -3.22 3.58 -10.62
CA ALA A 39 -3.48 4.75 -11.45
C ALA A 39 -4.82 4.72 -12.23
N PRO A 40 -5.15 3.66 -13.00
CA PRO A 40 -6.45 3.56 -13.67
C PRO A 40 -7.62 3.40 -12.69
N ALA A 41 -7.35 3.00 -11.46
CA ALA A 41 -8.30 2.94 -10.35
C ALA A 41 -8.55 4.32 -9.69
N GLY A 42 -7.96 5.39 -10.21
CA GLY A 42 -8.15 6.75 -9.72
C GLY A 42 -7.20 7.18 -8.61
N VAL A 43 -6.22 6.35 -8.25
CA VAL A 43 -5.18 6.71 -7.28
C VAL A 43 -4.04 7.41 -8.01
N ASP A 44 -3.92 8.72 -7.83
CA ASP A 44 -2.83 9.49 -8.41
C ASP A 44 -1.51 9.32 -7.64
N SER A 45 -0.40 9.74 -8.25
CA SER A 45 0.93 9.62 -7.64
C SER A 45 1.08 10.42 -6.33
N VAL A 46 0.37 11.54 -6.17
CA VAL A 46 0.42 12.35 -4.94
C VAL A 46 -0.29 11.64 -3.80
N GLN A 47 -1.47 11.09 -4.08
CA GLN A 47 -2.21 10.24 -3.14
C GLN A 47 -1.39 9.01 -2.75
N LEU A 48 -0.73 8.37 -3.73
CA LEU A 48 0.11 7.21 -3.49
C LEU A 48 1.29 7.54 -2.56
N ILE A 49 2.03 8.62 -2.85
CA ILE A 49 3.14 9.09 -2.03
C ILE A 49 2.65 9.43 -0.60
N SER A 50 1.50 10.07 -0.47
CA SER A 50 0.90 10.38 0.84
C SER A 50 0.55 9.12 1.63
N VAL A 51 -0.04 8.12 0.98
CA VAL A 51 -0.38 6.82 1.60
C VAL A 51 0.88 6.10 2.04
N VAL A 52 1.91 6.06 1.20
CA VAL A 52 3.19 5.44 1.54
C VAL A 52 3.84 6.15 2.71
N GLY A 53 3.97 7.48 2.67
CA GLY A 53 4.59 8.24 3.77
C GLY A 53 3.87 8.02 5.10
N GLN A 54 2.55 7.88 5.10
CA GLN A 54 1.80 7.54 6.32
C GLN A 54 2.09 6.12 6.80
N LEU A 55 2.13 5.13 5.89
CA LEU A 55 2.45 3.74 6.23
C LEU A 55 3.89 3.58 6.74
N GLU A 56 4.84 4.29 6.16
CA GLU A 56 6.23 4.35 6.63
C GLU A 56 6.33 4.83 8.07
N GLN A 57 5.64 5.92 8.41
CA GLN A 57 5.60 6.46 9.77
C GLN A 57 4.90 5.52 10.75
N GLU A 58 3.77 4.92 10.35
CA GLU A 58 3.01 3.97 11.18
C GLU A 58 3.79 2.68 11.46
N LEU A 59 4.59 2.21 10.49
CA LEU A 59 5.33 0.96 10.56
C LEU A 59 6.78 1.13 11.03
N GLY A 60 7.30 2.35 11.08
CA GLY A 60 8.70 2.64 11.36
C GLY A 60 9.64 2.09 10.28
N VAL A 61 9.21 2.11 9.02
CA VAL A 61 10.00 1.65 7.86
C VAL A 61 10.29 2.80 6.91
N ALA A 62 11.34 2.67 6.12
CA ALA A 62 11.61 3.56 4.99
C ALA A 62 11.72 2.75 3.70
N LEU A 63 11.03 3.21 2.68
CA LEU A 63 11.12 2.74 1.31
C LEU A 63 11.99 3.69 0.50
N PRO A 64 12.83 3.17 -0.40
CA PRO A 64 13.49 4.01 -1.39
C PRO A 64 12.46 4.57 -2.39
N ASP A 65 12.67 5.80 -2.85
CA ASP A 65 11.75 6.50 -3.77
C ASP A 65 11.46 5.69 -5.05
N ASP A 66 12.46 4.98 -5.58
CA ASP A 66 12.26 4.06 -6.72
C ASP A 66 11.26 2.95 -6.40
N ALA A 67 11.30 2.37 -5.19
CA ALA A 67 10.34 1.33 -4.80
C ALA A 67 8.91 1.88 -4.66
N VAL A 68 8.75 3.14 -4.27
CA VAL A 68 7.45 3.81 -4.18
C VAL A 68 6.85 3.99 -5.57
N LEU A 69 7.65 4.47 -6.52
CA LEU A 69 7.22 4.74 -7.90
C LEU A 69 6.95 3.44 -8.68
N GLU A 70 7.73 2.38 -8.43
CA GLU A 70 7.52 1.05 -9.02
C GLU A 70 6.35 0.29 -8.36
N SER A 71 5.91 0.70 -7.16
CA SER A 71 4.79 0.08 -6.44
C SER A 71 3.44 0.51 -7.00
N ALA A 72 3.13 0.05 -8.20
CA ALA A 72 1.91 0.40 -8.91
C ALA A 72 0.65 -0.37 -8.43
N SER A 73 0.74 -1.30 -7.48
CA SER A 73 -0.37 -2.14 -6.99
C SER A 73 -0.34 -2.31 -5.46
N ILE A 74 -1.45 -2.74 -4.85
CA ILE A 74 -1.53 -3.07 -3.42
C ILE A 74 -0.50 -4.16 -3.06
N SER A 75 -0.33 -5.17 -3.92
CA SER A 75 0.61 -6.27 -3.71
C SER A 75 2.05 -5.80 -3.71
N SER A 76 2.44 -4.99 -4.71
CA SER A 76 3.81 -4.46 -4.81
C SER A 76 4.14 -3.55 -3.63
N LEU A 77 3.20 -2.68 -3.21
CA LEU A 77 3.36 -1.85 -2.01
C LEU A 77 3.54 -2.70 -0.75
N ALA A 78 2.68 -3.70 -0.57
CA ALA A 78 2.76 -4.57 0.60
C ALA A 78 4.08 -5.34 0.65
N THR A 79 4.58 -5.80 -0.51
CA THR A 79 5.90 -6.42 -0.61
C THR A 79 7.02 -5.44 -0.31
N ALA A 80 6.96 -4.20 -0.83
CA ALA A 80 7.94 -3.16 -0.54
C ALA A 80 7.98 -2.86 0.97
N LEU A 81 6.83 -2.58 1.59
CA LEU A 81 6.71 -2.28 3.03
C LEU A 81 7.18 -3.43 3.92
N THR A 82 6.95 -4.68 3.50
CA THR A 82 7.44 -5.86 4.23
C THR A 82 8.96 -6.00 4.14
N ARG A 83 9.57 -5.53 3.05
CA ARG A 83 11.03 -5.55 2.82
C ARG A 83 11.74 -4.27 3.27
N GLY A 84 10.99 -3.20 3.55
CA GLY A 84 11.52 -1.91 3.96
C GLY A 84 12.42 -2.04 5.18
N GLU A 85 13.49 -1.26 5.20
CA GLU A 85 14.39 -1.23 6.33
C GLU A 85 13.70 -0.52 7.50
N ARG A 86 13.78 -1.10 8.70
CA ARG A 86 13.29 -0.42 9.90
C ARG A 86 14.21 0.75 10.23
N ARG A 87 13.62 1.90 10.49
CA ARG A 87 14.31 3.07 11.03
C ARG A 87 14.40 3.00 12.55
#